data_AF-A0A5A7VLR9-F1
#
_entry.id   AF-A0A5A7VLR9-F1
#
_cell.length_a   1.000
_cell.length_b   1.000
_cell.length_c   1.000
_cell.angle_alpha   90.00
_cell.angle_beta   90.00
_cell.angle_gamma   90.00
#
_symmetry.space_group_name_H-M   'P 1'
#
loop_
_entity.id
_entity.type
_entity.pdbx_description
1 polymer ?
#
loop_
_entity_poly.entity_id
_entity_poly.type
_entity_poly.pdbx_seq_one_letter_code
_entity_poly.pdbx_strand_id
1 'polypeptide(L)'
;MWKKARVNKQEQYDNDDVQQVVHKIGEISMNTNSSSVNRYYSNDVLTQALGTKEHNGRVRGVGGYVTLITYFHSVKKTSKDEANILVKNEELRRRRGLIKIPTEREVVCESTSTLPLALKSILRYAEKVMEKDSSIIFPLLADIFGINRKSFVLREDVIDLCNMNEVKTFTLVVYMM
;
A
#
# COMPACT_ATOMS: atom_id res chain seq x y z
N MET A 1 22.04 6.21 3.00
CA MET A 1 21.98 4.82 2.47
C MET A 1 22.51 4.69 1.06
N TRP A 2 22.07 5.52 0.11
CA TRP A 2 22.56 5.47 -1.28
C TRP A 2 24.09 5.48 -1.38
N LYS A 3 24.76 6.36 -0.61
CA LYS A 3 26.23 6.39 -0.46
C LYS A 3 26.77 5.00 -0.05
N LYS A 4 26.38 4.51 1.13
CA LYS A 4 26.81 3.23 1.71
C LYS A 4 26.54 2.00 0.81
N ALA A 5 25.50 2.03 -0.02
CA ALA A 5 25.19 0.93 -0.95
C ALA A 5 26.14 0.85 -2.16
N ARG A 6 26.91 1.91 -2.45
CA ARG A 6 27.86 1.99 -3.56
C ARG A 6 29.32 2.02 -3.11
N VAL A 7 29.54 1.74 -1.83
CA VAL A 7 30.87 1.65 -1.22
C VAL A 7 31.36 0.20 -1.38
N ASN A 8 32.60 0.02 -1.83
CA ASN A 8 33.24 -1.28 -1.97
C ASN A 8 33.68 -1.84 -0.60
N LYS A 9 34.30 -3.03 -0.59
CA LYS A 9 34.79 -3.65 0.66
C LYS A 9 35.92 -2.85 1.33
N GLN A 10 36.56 -1.96 0.59
CA GLN A 10 37.67 -1.09 0.99
C GLN A 10 37.19 0.31 1.38
N GLU A 11 35.88 0.50 1.56
CA GLU A 11 35.25 1.78 1.90
C GLU A 11 35.39 2.90 0.85
N GLN A 12 35.70 2.55 -0.40
CA GLN A 12 35.89 3.47 -1.52
C GLN A 12 34.79 3.35 -2.58
N TYR A 13 34.71 4.34 -3.47
CA TYR A 13 33.80 4.34 -4.61
C TYR A 13 34.59 4.09 -5.88
N ASP A 14 34.31 2.99 -6.57
CA ASP A 14 35.05 2.56 -7.77
C ASP A 14 34.67 3.33 -9.04
N ASN A 15 33.59 4.12 -9.01
CA ASN A 15 33.06 4.83 -10.17
C ASN A 15 33.02 6.35 -9.93
N ASP A 16 33.64 7.12 -10.82
CA ASP A 16 33.72 8.58 -10.77
C ASP A 16 32.34 9.26 -10.81
N ASP A 17 31.37 8.72 -11.55
CA ASP A 17 29.99 9.24 -11.57
C ASP A 17 29.34 9.12 -10.19
N VAL A 18 29.62 8.02 -9.47
CA VAL A 18 29.13 7.82 -8.10
C VAL A 18 29.79 8.84 -7.17
N GLN A 19 31.08 9.10 -7.32
CA GLN A 19 31.79 10.11 -6.53
C GLN A 19 31.21 11.51 -6.75
N GLN A 20 30.91 11.88 -7.99
CA GLN A 20 30.26 13.17 -8.31
C GLN A 20 28.91 13.31 -7.61
N VAL A 21 28.07 12.28 -7.63
CA VAL A 21 26.77 12.29 -6.92
C VAL A 21 26.99 12.34 -5.40
N VAL A 22 27.96 11.63 -4.85
CA VAL A 22 28.31 11.67 -3.42
C VAL A 22 28.69 13.09 -2.98
N HIS A 23 29.51 13.76 -3.78
CA HIS A 23 29.92 15.15 -3.58
C HIS A 23 28.71 16.09 -3.59
N LYS A 24 27.88 15.98 -4.64
CA LYS A 24 26.67 16.81 -4.81
C LYS A 24 25.65 16.62 -3.69
N ILE A 25 25.47 15.39 -3.17
CA ILE A 25 24.65 15.14 -1.97
C ILE A 25 25.20 15.91 -0.76
N GLY A 26 26.52 15.95 -0.59
CA GLY A 26 27.15 16.68 0.52
C GLY A 26 26.88 18.18 0.45
N GLU A 27 27.09 18.77 -0.72
CA GLU A 27 26.85 20.19 -1.00
C GLU A 27 25.40 20.59 -0.74
N ILE A 28 24.43 19.85 -1.29
CA ILE A 28 22.99 20.10 -1.08
C ILE A 28 22.64 19.96 0.40
N SER A 29 23.16 18.94 1.09
CA SER A 29 22.90 18.73 2.52
C SER A 29 23.43 19.87 3.39
N MET A 30 24.56 20.48 3.03
CA MET A 30 25.11 21.64 3.75
C MET A 30 24.27 22.89 3.50
N ASN A 31 23.83 23.13 2.26
CA ASN A 31 22.98 24.27 1.91
C ASN A 31 21.57 24.21 2.53
N THR A 32 21.05 23.00 2.77
CA THR A 32 19.73 22.78 3.40
C THR A 32 19.75 23.09 4.91
N ASN A 33 20.92 23.06 5.56
CA ASN A 33 21.06 23.44 6.96
C ASN A 33 21.17 24.95 7.17
N SER A 34 21.54 25.70 6.12
CA SER A 34 21.71 27.16 6.16
C SER A 34 20.51 27.93 5.63
N SER A 35 19.65 27.30 4.82
CA SER A 35 18.45 27.91 4.24
C SER A 35 17.24 26.99 4.42
N SER A 36 16.09 27.56 4.77
CA SER A 36 14.80 26.85 4.93
C SER A 36 14.21 26.42 3.58
N VAL A 37 15.01 25.75 2.75
CA VAL A 37 14.60 25.30 1.42
C VAL A 37 13.39 24.37 1.56
N ASN A 38 12.29 24.79 0.94
CA ASN A 38 11.00 24.14 0.96
C ASN A 38 11.11 22.67 0.55
N ARG A 39 11.03 21.77 1.54
CA ARG A 39 11.26 20.33 1.38
C ARG A 39 9.97 19.68 0.90
N TYR A 40 9.62 19.92 -0.36
CA TYR A 40 8.52 19.21 -1.00
C TYR A 40 8.88 17.71 -1.09
N TYR A 41 7.96 16.82 -0.71
CA TYR A 41 8.21 15.37 -0.55
C TYR A 41 8.85 14.71 -1.78
N SER A 42 8.60 15.24 -2.99
CA SER A 42 9.14 14.71 -4.25
C SER A 42 10.51 15.25 -4.67
N ASN A 43 11.06 16.27 -3.99
CA ASN A 43 12.33 16.91 -4.32
C ASN A 43 13.36 16.75 -3.19
N ASP A 44 13.56 15.51 -2.74
CA ASP A 44 14.55 15.20 -1.71
C ASP A 44 16.01 15.40 -2.20
N VAL A 45 16.96 15.36 -1.26
CA VAL A 45 18.39 15.59 -1.53
C VAL A 45 18.93 14.63 -2.59
N LEU A 46 18.43 13.39 -2.61
CA LEU A 46 18.91 12.38 -3.55
C LEU A 46 18.35 12.62 -4.96
N THR A 47 17.08 13.06 -5.09
CA THR A 47 16.49 13.49 -6.37
C THR A 47 17.30 14.63 -6.96
N GLN A 48 17.63 15.64 -6.15
CA GLN A 48 18.40 16.80 -6.60
C GLN A 48 19.83 16.43 -7.01
N ALA A 49 20.47 15.53 -6.28
CA ALA A 49 21.83 15.09 -6.60
C ALA A 49 21.90 14.23 -7.88
N LEU A 50 20.90 13.40 -8.12
CA LEU A 50 20.81 12.55 -9.32
C LEU A 50 20.35 13.33 -10.55
N GLY A 51 19.68 14.48 -10.39
CA GLY A 51 19.16 15.30 -11.48
C GLY A 51 18.01 14.67 -12.27
N THR A 52 17.59 13.46 -11.90
CA THR A 52 16.45 12.76 -12.50
C THR A 52 15.18 13.10 -11.75
N LYS A 53 14.13 13.52 -12.46
CA LYS A 53 12.81 13.66 -11.87
C LYS A 53 12.31 12.29 -11.42
N GLU A 54 11.89 12.17 -10.17
CA GLU A 54 11.30 10.94 -9.68
C GLU A 54 9.90 10.74 -10.28
N HIS A 55 9.61 9.51 -10.71
CA HIS A 55 8.30 9.15 -11.23
C HIS A 55 7.30 9.02 -10.07
N ASN A 56 6.13 9.65 -10.23
CA ASN A 56 5.02 9.53 -9.29
C ASN A 56 4.64 8.04 -9.12
N GLY A 57 4.47 7.59 -7.88
CA GLY A 57 4.09 6.21 -7.55
C GLY A 57 5.27 5.24 -7.35
N ARG A 58 6.51 5.65 -7.62
CA ARG A 58 7.69 4.84 -7.30
C ARG A 58 8.07 5.02 -5.83
N VAL A 59 7.89 3.97 -5.02
CA VAL A 59 8.30 3.96 -3.61
C VAL A 59 9.80 3.67 -3.52
N ARG A 60 10.57 4.55 -2.88
CA ARG A 60 11.97 4.27 -2.54
C ARG A 60 12.04 3.38 -1.32
N GLY A 61 12.76 2.25 -1.45
CA GLY A 61 13.04 1.39 -0.31
C GLY A 61 13.92 2.11 0.73
N VAL A 62 13.59 1.93 2.01
CA VAL A 62 14.38 2.46 3.15
C VAL A 62 15.55 1.54 3.51
N GLY A 63 15.99 0.69 2.57
CA GLY A 63 17.11 -0.23 2.73
C GLY A 63 16.80 -1.49 3.56
N GLY A 64 17.57 -2.54 3.35
CA GLY A 64 17.34 -3.88 3.94
C GLY A 64 17.57 -3.99 5.46
N TYR A 65 17.99 -2.92 6.13
CA TYR A 65 18.26 -2.90 7.57
C TYR A 65 17.16 -2.22 8.40
N VAL A 66 16.07 -1.78 7.75
CA VAL A 66 14.95 -1.12 8.43
C VAL A 66 13.84 -2.13 8.66
N THR A 67 13.60 -2.48 9.93
CA THR A 67 12.48 -3.36 10.30
C THR A 67 11.15 -2.63 10.16
N LEU A 68 10.05 -3.37 9.97
CA LEU A 68 8.70 -2.79 9.88
C LEU A 68 8.38 -1.88 11.08
N ILE A 69 8.84 -2.30 12.27
CA ILE A 69 8.67 -1.57 13.53
C ILE A 69 9.38 -0.22 13.48
N THR A 70 10.62 -0.20 12.99
CA THR A 70 11.41 1.04 12.81
C THR A 70 10.80 1.94 11.75
N TYR A 71 10.32 1.38 10.63
CA TYR A 71 9.73 2.14 9.52
C TYR A 71 8.48 2.92 9.94
N PHE A 72 7.54 2.23 10.62
CA PHE A 72 6.29 2.85 11.05
C PHE A 72 6.40 3.54 12.42
N HIS A 73 7.61 3.68 12.97
CA HIS A 73 7.84 4.14 14.34
C HIS A 73 6.93 3.44 15.36
N SER A 74 6.66 2.16 15.11
CA SER A 74 5.70 1.40 15.89
C SER A 74 6.32 1.00 17.22
N VAL A 75 5.50 1.03 18.27
CA VAL A 75 5.91 0.52 19.57
C VAL A 75 5.94 -1.01 19.48
N LYS A 76 7.01 -1.64 19.98
CA LYS A 76 7.05 -3.11 20.13
C LYS A 76 5.91 -3.52 21.06
N LYS A 77 5.00 -4.35 20.55
CA LYS A 77 3.89 -4.90 21.33
C LYS A 77 4.39 -6.06 22.19
N THR A 78 3.87 -6.15 23.41
CA THR A 78 4.07 -7.31 24.26
C THR A 78 3.03 -8.39 23.95
N SER A 79 3.28 -9.63 24.34
CA SER A 79 2.31 -10.73 24.18
C SER A 79 0.95 -10.43 24.84
N LYS A 80 0.96 -9.61 25.90
CA LYS A 80 -0.25 -9.15 26.59
C LYS A 80 -1.05 -8.15 25.75
N ASP A 81 -0.38 -7.27 25.00
CA ASP A 81 -1.02 -6.32 24.10
C ASP A 81 -1.64 -7.02 22.88
N GLU A 82 -0.98 -8.05 22.36
CA GLU A 82 -1.51 -8.86 21.26
C GLU A 82 -2.77 -9.62 21.65
N ALA A 83 -2.80 -10.23 22.85
CA ALA A 83 -3.99 -10.89 23.37
C ALA A 83 -5.17 -9.92 23.55
N ASN A 84 -4.91 -8.72 24.06
CA ASN A 84 -5.94 -7.68 24.23
C ASN A 84 -6.50 -7.20 22.88
N ILE A 85 -5.67 -7.08 21.85
CA ILE A 85 -6.11 -6.72 20.48
C ILE A 85 -7.00 -7.82 19.91
N LEU A 86 -6.65 -9.08 20.11
CA LEU A 86 -7.40 -10.22 19.58
C LEU A 86 -8.80 -10.32 20.22
N VAL A 87 -8.88 -10.14 21.54
CA VAL A 87 -10.17 -10.10 22.27
C VAL A 87 -11.04 -8.93 21.79
N LYS A 88 -10.46 -7.75 21.60
CA LYS A 88 -11.19 -6.57 21.12
C LYS A 88 -11.72 -6.76 19.69
N ASN A 89 -10.95 -7.43 18.83
CA ASN A 89 -11.37 -7.75 17.47
C ASN A 89 -12.49 -8.82 17.43
N GLU A 90 -12.44 -9.80 18.32
CA GLU A 90 -13.51 -10.79 18.51
C GLU A 90 -14.83 -10.10 18.94
N GLU A 91 -14.74 -9.14 19.86
CA GLU A 91 -15.90 -8.39 20.34
C GLU A 91 -16.51 -7.51 19.22
N LEU A 92 -15.68 -6.87 18.40
CA LEU A 92 -16.14 -6.14 17.22
C LEU A 92 -16.84 -7.06 16.20
N ARG A 93 -16.33 -8.27 15.99
CA ARG A 93 -17.00 -9.27 15.14
C ARG A 93 -18.37 -9.67 15.68
N ARG A 94 -18.49 -9.89 17.00
CA ARG A 94 -19.79 -10.19 17.63
C ARG A 94 -20.78 -9.04 17.54
N ARG A 95 -20.32 -7.79 17.73
CA ARG A 95 -21.17 -6.59 17.58
C ARG A 95 -21.69 -6.43 16.15
N ARG A 96 -20.88 -6.73 15.12
CA ARG A 96 -21.30 -6.69 13.71
C ARG A 96 -22.33 -7.78 13.36
N GLY A 97 -22.29 -8.94 14.02
CA GLY A 97 -23.24 -10.06 13.78
C GLY A 97 -24.63 -9.90 14.40
N LEU A 98 -24.84 -8.93 15.30
CA LEU A 98 -26.12 -8.70 15.99
C LEU A 98 -27.04 -7.68 15.31
N ILE A 99 -26.58 -7.00 14.26
CA ILE A 99 -27.42 -6.05 13.50
C ILE A 99 -28.30 -6.83 12.53
N LYS A 100 -29.49 -7.22 12.98
CA LYS A 100 -30.56 -7.79 12.14
C LYS A 100 -31.19 -6.65 11.34
N ILE A 101 -30.88 -6.58 10.03
CA ILE A 101 -31.47 -5.61 9.10
C ILE A 101 -32.96 -5.98 8.90
N PRO A 102 -33.93 -5.06 9.08
CA PRO A 102 -35.33 -5.32 8.73
C PRO A 102 -35.47 -5.35 7.20
N THR A 103 -36.07 -6.42 6.70
CA THR A 103 -36.48 -6.56 5.31
C THR A 103 -37.84 -5.89 5.13
N GLU A 104 -37.94 -4.81 4.37
CA GLU A 104 -39.17 -4.45 3.63
C GLU A 104 -38.91 -3.44 2.49
N ARG A 105 -39.15 -3.95 1.27
CA ARG A 105 -39.70 -3.37 0.03
C ARG A 105 -39.45 -1.91 -0.39
N GLU A 106 -39.24 -1.83 -1.71
CA GLU A 106 -39.70 -0.81 -2.66
C GLU A 106 -38.64 0.14 -3.27
N VAL A 107 -38.34 -0.20 -4.54
CA VAL A 107 -38.05 0.63 -5.72
C VAL A 107 -37.39 2.00 -5.53
N VAL A 108 -36.30 2.17 -6.28
CA VAL A 108 -35.76 3.38 -6.95
C VAL A 108 -34.26 3.44 -6.69
N CYS A 109 -33.49 3.08 -7.71
CA CYS A 109 -32.04 3.24 -7.69
C CYS A 109 -31.70 4.70 -8.02
N GLU A 110 -31.90 5.58 -7.05
CA GLU A 110 -31.24 6.89 -7.02
C GLU A 110 -29.96 6.75 -6.20
N SER A 111 -28.97 6.05 -6.74
CA SER A 111 -27.64 6.06 -6.13
C SER A 111 -26.99 7.42 -6.37
N THR A 112 -27.16 8.31 -5.39
CA THR A 112 -26.44 9.59 -5.21
C THR A 112 -24.95 9.40 -4.90
N SER A 113 -24.33 8.29 -5.33
CA SER A 113 -22.92 8.03 -5.02
C SER A 113 -22.01 8.87 -5.91
N THR A 114 -21.12 9.63 -5.29
CA THR A 114 -19.99 10.35 -5.89
C THR A 114 -18.88 9.39 -6.35
N LEU A 115 -19.23 8.17 -6.73
CA LEU A 115 -18.29 7.16 -7.20
C LEU A 115 -17.95 7.40 -8.68
N PRO A 116 -16.68 7.30 -9.07
CA PRO A 116 -16.27 7.25 -10.47
C PRO A 116 -17.11 6.26 -11.30
N LEU A 117 -17.37 6.61 -12.56
CA LEU A 117 -18.26 5.84 -13.45
C LEU A 117 -17.85 4.35 -13.56
N ALA A 118 -16.55 4.08 -13.52
CA ALA A 118 -16.00 2.73 -13.54
C ALA A 118 -16.42 1.92 -12.29
N LEU A 119 -16.31 2.51 -11.09
CA LEU A 119 -16.69 1.82 -9.84
C LEU A 119 -18.20 1.57 -9.77
N LYS A 120 -19.02 2.47 -10.29
CA LYS A 120 -20.48 2.24 -10.41
C LYS A 120 -20.79 1.05 -11.31
N SER A 121 -20.07 0.90 -12.41
CA SER A 121 -20.27 -0.20 -13.36
C SER A 121 -19.87 -1.54 -12.76
N ILE A 122 -18.74 -1.57 -12.03
CA ILE A 122 -18.26 -2.75 -11.32
C ILE A 122 -19.21 -3.14 -10.18
N LEU A 123 -19.65 -2.18 -9.37
CA LEU A 123 -20.61 -2.40 -8.29
C LEU A 123 -21.92 -2.97 -8.85
N ARG A 124 -22.44 -2.38 -9.93
CA ARG A 124 -23.65 -2.87 -10.61
C ARG A 124 -23.48 -4.31 -11.11
N TYR A 125 -22.32 -4.65 -11.65
CA TYR A 125 -22.02 -6.02 -12.08
C TYR A 125 -22.03 -6.99 -10.89
N ALA A 126 -21.31 -6.66 -9.81
CA ALA A 126 -21.28 -7.49 -8.60
C ALA A 126 -22.67 -7.66 -7.98
N GLU A 127 -23.49 -6.61 -7.96
CA GLU A 127 -24.82 -6.69 -7.37
C GLU A 127 -25.82 -7.49 -8.21
N LYS A 128 -25.82 -7.28 -9.54
CA LYS A 128 -26.86 -7.81 -10.44
C LYS A 128 -26.49 -9.09 -11.17
N VAL A 129 -25.20 -9.34 -11.39
CA VAL A 129 -24.73 -10.44 -12.25
C VAL A 129 -24.08 -11.54 -11.41
N MET A 130 -23.35 -11.19 -10.35
CA MET A 130 -22.72 -12.18 -9.48
C MET A 130 -23.72 -12.75 -8.48
N GLU A 131 -23.76 -14.08 -8.37
CA GLU A 131 -24.50 -14.79 -7.31
C GLU A 131 -23.84 -14.57 -5.94
N LYS A 132 -24.62 -14.69 -4.86
CA LYS A 132 -24.24 -14.27 -3.50
C LYS A 132 -22.98 -14.94 -2.95
N ASP A 133 -22.64 -16.13 -3.43
CA ASP A 133 -21.44 -16.87 -3.01
C ASP A 133 -20.48 -17.15 -4.18
N SER A 134 -20.66 -16.43 -5.29
CA SER A 134 -19.81 -16.59 -6.47
C SER A 134 -18.46 -15.91 -6.29
N SER A 135 -17.45 -16.51 -6.90
CA SER A 135 -16.07 -16.03 -6.87
C SER A 135 -15.50 -15.92 -8.27
N ILE A 136 -14.77 -14.83 -8.54
CA ILE A 136 -13.97 -14.69 -9.76
C ILE A 136 -12.61 -15.32 -9.48
N ILE A 137 -12.27 -16.39 -10.21
CA ILE A 137 -11.01 -17.12 -10.05
C ILE A 137 -10.04 -16.68 -11.13
N PHE A 138 -8.79 -16.42 -10.75
CA PHE A 138 -7.72 -16.08 -11.69
C PHE A 138 -6.40 -16.74 -11.26
N PRO A 139 -5.56 -17.12 -12.24
CA PRO A 139 -4.25 -17.70 -11.96
C PRO A 139 -3.25 -16.61 -11.54
N LEU A 140 -2.47 -16.88 -10.49
CA LEU A 140 -1.26 -16.12 -10.15
C LEU A 140 -0.06 -16.83 -10.77
N LEU A 141 0.58 -16.16 -11.73
CA LEU A 141 1.70 -16.72 -12.49
C LEU A 141 2.95 -16.90 -11.62
N ALA A 142 3.60 -18.05 -11.75
CA ALA A 142 4.84 -18.35 -11.04
C ALA A 142 5.97 -17.38 -11.41
N ASP A 143 5.98 -16.87 -12.64
CA ASP A 143 7.01 -15.94 -13.12
C ASP A 143 7.03 -14.62 -12.33
N ILE A 144 5.91 -14.24 -11.73
CA ILE A 144 5.78 -12.99 -10.95
C ILE A 144 5.87 -13.27 -9.44
N PHE A 145 5.31 -14.38 -8.96
CA PHE A 145 5.22 -14.67 -7.51
C PHE A 145 6.08 -15.83 -7.01
N GLY A 146 6.86 -16.47 -7.89
CA GLY A 146 7.64 -17.67 -7.60
C GLY A 146 6.82 -18.94 -7.39
N ILE A 147 5.49 -18.86 -7.35
CA ILE A 147 4.60 -20.00 -7.10
C ILE A 147 3.33 -19.85 -7.96
N ASN A 148 3.00 -20.91 -8.71
CA ASN A 148 1.72 -20.97 -9.43
C ASN A 148 0.60 -21.32 -8.45
N ARG A 149 -0.35 -20.40 -8.27
CA ARG A 149 -1.51 -20.62 -7.39
C ARG A 149 -2.76 -19.97 -7.96
N LYS A 150 -3.93 -20.57 -7.73
CA LYS A 150 -5.21 -19.95 -8.06
C LYS A 150 -5.60 -19.00 -6.93
N SER A 151 -6.00 -17.79 -7.28
CA SER A 151 -6.58 -16.83 -6.36
C SER A 151 -8.03 -16.54 -6.75
N PHE A 152 -8.80 -16.01 -5.83
CA PHE A 152 -10.20 -15.69 -6.04
C PHE A 152 -10.58 -14.37 -5.38
N VAL A 153 -11.61 -13.71 -5.91
CA VAL A 153 -12.28 -12.55 -5.31
C VAL A 153 -13.76 -12.89 -5.18
N LEU A 154 -14.32 -12.77 -3.97
CA LEU A 154 -15.75 -12.99 -3.74
C LEU A 154 -16.56 -11.77 -4.16
N ARG A 155 -17.84 -11.97 -4.44
CA ARG A 155 -18.80 -10.87 -4.70
C ARG A 155 -18.73 -9.78 -3.63
N GLU A 156 -18.72 -10.16 -2.36
CA GLU A 156 -18.68 -9.26 -1.21
C GLU A 156 -17.39 -8.44 -1.21
N ASP A 157 -16.27 -9.03 -1.62
CA ASP A 157 -14.98 -8.34 -1.67
C ASP A 157 -14.98 -7.22 -2.74
N VAL A 158 -15.70 -7.42 -3.86
CA VAL A 158 -15.89 -6.39 -4.90
C VAL A 158 -16.81 -5.28 -4.40
N ILE A 159 -17.88 -5.63 -3.70
CA ILE A 159 -18.83 -4.66 -3.13
C ILE A 159 -18.13 -3.80 -2.08
N ASP A 160 -17.35 -4.41 -1.19
CA ASP A 160 -16.60 -3.71 -0.15
C ASP A 160 -15.56 -2.76 -0.75
N LEU A 161 -14.87 -3.18 -1.82
CA LEU A 161 -13.96 -2.31 -2.57
C LEU A 161 -14.69 -1.10 -3.16
N CYS A 162 -15.83 -1.29 -3.81
CA CYS A 162 -16.59 -0.21 -4.43
C CYS A 162 -17.20 0.77 -3.42
N ASN A 163 -17.59 0.28 -2.25
CA ASN A 163 -18.15 1.10 -1.17
C ASN A 163 -17.10 1.74 -0.27
N MET A 164 -15.80 1.54 -0.56
CA MET A 164 -14.69 1.99 0.27
C MET A 164 -14.76 1.46 1.72
N ASN A 165 -15.30 0.25 1.88
CA ASN A 165 -15.32 -0.48 3.14
C ASN A 165 -13.96 -1.14 3.42
N GLU A 166 -13.84 -1.78 4.58
CA GLU A 166 -12.66 -2.56 4.95
C GLU A 166 -12.43 -3.73 3.97
N VAL A 167 -11.44 -3.58 3.09
CA VAL A 167 -11.08 -4.60 2.10
C VAL A 167 -10.12 -5.64 2.69
N LYS A 168 -10.35 -6.90 2.36
CA LYS A 168 -9.48 -8.01 2.77
C LYS A 168 -8.12 -7.93 2.07
N THR A 169 -7.10 -8.47 2.72
CA THR A 169 -5.72 -8.50 2.19
C THR A 169 -5.65 -9.16 0.81
N PHE A 170 -6.44 -10.22 0.56
CA PHE A 170 -6.47 -10.89 -0.74
C PHE A 170 -6.93 -9.96 -1.87
N THR A 171 -7.96 -9.14 -1.65
CA THR A 171 -8.44 -8.14 -2.61
C THR A 171 -7.35 -7.13 -2.97
N LEU A 172 -6.53 -6.72 -2.00
CA LEU A 172 -5.40 -5.83 -2.23
C LEU A 172 -4.29 -6.50 -3.06
N VAL A 173 -4.01 -7.78 -2.81
CA VAL A 173 -3.05 -8.55 -3.62
C VAL A 173 -3.51 -8.64 -5.07
N VAL A 174 -4.82 -8.78 -5.31
CA VAL A 174 -5.39 -8.78 -6.67
C VAL A 174 -5.25 -7.42 -7.34
N TYR A 175 -5.47 -6.32 -6.61
CA TYR A 175 -5.40 -4.97 -7.18
C TYR A 175 -3.97 -4.56 -7.57
N MET A 176 -2.96 -5.08 -6.86
CA MET A 176 -1.55 -4.75 -7.11
C MET A 176 -0.91 -5.58 -8.22
N MET A 177 -1.66 -6.54 -8.78
CA MET A 177 -1.29 -7.28 -10.00
C MET A 177 -1.52 -6.45 -11.25
#